data_AF-A0A940XYD5-F1
#
_entry.id   AF-A0A940XYD5-F1
#
_cell.length_a   1.000
_cell.length_b   1.000
_cell.length_c   1.000
_cell.angle_alpha   90.00
_cell.angle_beta   90.00
_cell.angle_gamma   90.00
#
_symmetry.space_group_name_H-M   'P 1'
#
loop_
_entity.id
_entity.type
_entity.pdbx_description
1 polymer ?
#
loop_
_entity_poly.entity_id
_entity_poly.type
_entity_poly.pdbx_seq_one_letter_code
_entity_poly.pdbx_strand_id
1 'polypeptide(L)'
;MTMRALIGGRGQDWTVERIELPEQLGAIRVQVMAAGLNRADLYALDGTYTANSQGEGPFTAGMEIAGVVETSSLLAPQLPVGTRVMGITAGAFADYALCHPRMLVPIPDGLGFEEAATLPVGLITEHDALVTQAGFEPGHSVLVVGGTSSVGLVGIQLAKALGAGTVVATTTSKDKTAVLLEAGADIAVDTRTESLADAVLAATGGKGADLTLDHVGGDLFTTLASATAVGGTIVSIGRLAGASTGIDLDTLAFRRQKLIGTTFSVRTRSELGDVVAALQEEVLPAVADGRITPRLDTVFPADRAKDAADLLRADGATGKVVLSFADAHTGPAPAPTATANMFGGIAQIGYVVRDIEASMRDFVACGIGPWFHLRNVRPADFTYRGQPSDMVMDVALANSGDIQLELITPVDDAPSMYRDFLDAGHEGVQHVAYWSENYQDLYDRALAAGFTVGQEGRIGDDGRFAYLETGHHPGTVIEISDVGGSKKLVFDLIRAAAAHWDGSHPVQRVDAALIDGGPSAMAELMEALG
;
A
#
# COMPACT_ATOMS: atom_id res chain seq x y z
N MET A 1 15.07 -12.20 -15.00
CA MET A 1 14.55 -13.53 -14.56
C MET A 1 13.13 -13.68 -15.10
N THR A 2 12.60 -14.91 -15.23
CA THR A 2 11.22 -15.15 -15.70
C THR A 2 10.38 -15.87 -14.65
N MET A 3 9.08 -15.61 -14.61
CA MET A 3 8.10 -16.24 -13.71
C MET A 3 6.97 -16.91 -14.49
N ARG A 4 6.27 -17.88 -13.89
CA ARG A 4 5.02 -18.45 -14.43
C ARG A 4 3.87 -17.48 -14.20
N ALA A 5 2.99 -17.34 -15.19
CA ALA A 5 1.77 -16.55 -15.13
C ALA A 5 0.65 -17.22 -15.94
N LEU A 6 -0.60 -17.01 -15.52
CA LEU A 6 -1.79 -17.39 -16.27
C LEU A 6 -2.26 -16.21 -17.13
N ILE A 7 -2.27 -16.40 -18.43
CA ILE A 7 -2.55 -15.34 -19.40
C ILE A 7 -3.97 -15.51 -19.98
N GLY A 8 -4.79 -14.47 -19.85
CA GLY A 8 -6.11 -14.36 -20.47
C GLY A 8 -6.09 -13.62 -21.81
N GLY A 9 -7.25 -13.46 -22.45
CA GLY A 9 -7.41 -12.68 -23.69
C GLY A 9 -7.02 -13.43 -24.98
N ARG A 10 -6.83 -14.76 -24.91
CA ARG A 10 -6.43 -15.61 -26.06
C ARG A 10 -7.41 -16.75 -26.38
N GLY A 11 -8.54 -16.82 -25.68
CA GLY A 11 -9.51 -17.90 -25.83
C GLY A 11 -10.38 -18.06 -24.59
N GLN A 12 -11.00 -19.23 -24.45
CA GLN A 12 -11.93 -19.56 -23.35
C GLN A 12 -11.24 -20.07 -22.07
N ASP A 13 -9.92 -20.26 -22.10
CA ASP A 13 -9.13 -20.74 -20.96
C ASP A 13 -7.89 -19.85 -20.79
N TRP A 14 -7.32 -19.82 -19.59
CA TRP A 14 -6.02 -19.19 -19.36
C TRP A 14 -4.89 -20.08 -19.86
N THR A 15 -3.84 -19.47 -20.42
CA THR A 15 -2.63 -20.18 -20.85
C THR A 15 -1.49 -19.98 -19.85
N VAL A 16 -0.82 -21.07 -19.47
CA VAL A 16 0.37 -21.01 -18.62
C VAL A 16 1.57 -20.54 -19.46
N GLU A 17 2.17 -19.41 -19.09
CA GLU A 17 3.33 -18.84 -19.80
C GLU A 17 4.45 -18.46 -18.85
N ARG A 18 5.68 -18.36 -19.38
CA ARG A 18 6.78 -17.72 -18.67
C ARG A 18 6.93 -16.29 -19.17
N ILE A 19 6.80 -15.34 -18.27
CA ILE A 19 6.94 -13.90 -18.56
C ILE A 19 8.09 -13.31 -17.75
N GLU A 20 8.56 -12.12 -18.11
CA GLU A 20 9.57 -11.41 -17.35
C GLU A 20 9.06 -11.09 -15.93
N LEU A 21 9.96 -11.16 -14.96
CA LEU A 21 9.64 -10.77 -13.58
C LEU A 21 9.34 -9.26 -13.54
N PRO A 22 8.16 -8.84 -13.04
CA PRO A 22 7.75 -7.44 -13.12
C PRO A 22 8.46 -6.59 -12.06
N GLU A 23 8.78 -5.34 -12.42
CA GLU A 23 9.37 -4.34 -11.52
C GLU A 23 8.73 -2.98 -11.75
N GLN A 24 8.35 -2.32 -10.66
CA GLN A 24 7.78 -0.97 -10.70
C GLN A 24 8.11 -0.21 -9.42
N LEU A 25 8.66 0.99 -9.57
CA LEU A 25 8.96 1.88 -8.45
C LEU A 25 7.69 2.18 -7.63
N GLY A 26 7.79 2.07 -6.31
CA GLY A 26 6.70 2.34 -5.36
C GLY A 26 5.71 1.18 -5.17
N ALA A 27 5.74 0.16 -6.02
CA ALA A 27 4.98 -1.08 -5.81
C ALA A 27 5.70 -2.02 -4.83
N ILE A 28 4.93 -2.90 -4.21
CA ILE A 28 5.44 -4.06 -3.46
C ILE A 28 5.39 -5.26 -4.39
N ARG A 29 6.48 -6.03 -4.51
CA ARG A 29 6.44 -7.33 -5.19
C ARG A 29 6.21 -8.42 -4.16
N VAL A 30 5.19 -9.23 -4.40
CA VAL A 30 4.79 -10.32 -3.50
C VAL A 30 5.07 -11.66 -4.20
N GLN A 31 5.77 -12.56 -3.50
CA GLN A 31 5.80 -13.99 -3.82
C GLN A 31 4.42 -14.57 -3.54
N VAL A 32 3.67 -14.87 -4.60
CA VAL A 32 2.31 -15.39 -4.47
C VAL A 32 2.41 -16.85 -4.06
N MET A 33 1.78 -17.19 -2.93
CA MET A 33 1.68 -18.57 -2.44
C MET A 33 0.34 -19.18 -2.82
N ALA A 34 -0.72 -18.36 -2.79
CA ALA A 34 -2.08 -18.75 -3.16
C ALA A 34 -2.83 -17.56 -3.78
N ALA A 35 -3.74 -17.83 -4.70
CA ALA A 35 -4.61 -16.83 -5.30
C ALA A 35 -6.06 -17.31 -5.35
N GLY A 36 -7.00 -16.46 -4.96
CA GLY A 36 -8.42 -16.77 -4.93
C GLY A 36 -9.06 -16.60 -6.31
N LEU A 37 -9.92 -17.56 -6.69
CA LEU A 37 -10.67 -17.50 -7.94
C LEU A 37 -12.07 -16.91 -7.73
N ASN A 38 -12.40 -15.91 -8.54
CA ASN A 38 -13.67 -15.17 -8.49
C ASN A 38 -14.49 -15.39 -9.77
N ARG A 39 -15.81 -15.19 -9.68
CA ARG A 39 -16.67 -15.14 -10.89
C ARG A 39 -16.25 -14.01 -11.84
N ALA A 40 -15.76 -12.90 -11.31
CA ALA A 40 -15.22 -11.79 -12.09
C ALA A 40 -14.00 -12.19 -12.94
N ASP A 41 -13.18 -13.14 -12.48
CA ASP A 41 -12.04 -13.65 -13.28
C ASP A 41 -12.54 -14.39 -14.53
N LEU A 42 -13.63 -15.16 -14.40
CA LEU A 42 -14.26 -15.85 -15.54
C LEU A 42 -14.91 -14.85 -16.51
N TYR A 43 -15.60 -13.84 -16.00
CA TYR A 43 -16.16 -12.79 -16.85
C TYR A 43 -15.08 -12.00 -17.57
N ALA A 44 -13.93 -11.77 -16.94
CA ALA A 44 -12.78 -11.14 -17.59
C ALA A 44 -12.18 -12.05 -18.67
N LEU A 45 -12.09 -13.36 -18.41
CA LEU A 45 -11.64 -14.36 -19.38
C LEU A 45 -12.58 -14.44 -20.60
N ASP A 46 -13.89 -14.43 -20.38
CA ASP A 46 -14.91 -14.49 -21.43
C ASP A 46 -15.08 -13.14 -22.17
N GLY A 47 -14.39 -12.08 -21.73
CA GLY A 47 -14.48 -10.73 -22.32
C GLY A 47 -15.78 -9.99 -22.00
N THR A 48 -16.58 -10.48 -21.05
CA THR A 48 -17.90 -9.94 -20.69
C THR A 48 -17.87 -9.02 -19.45
N TYR A 49 -16.71 -8.81 -18.84
CA TYR A 49 -16.54 -7.92 -17.69
C TYR A 49 -16.33 -6.47 -18.14
N THR A 50 -17.30 -5.57 -17.97
CA THR A 50 -17.22 -4.13 -18.34
C THR A 50 -17.44 -3.25 -17.09
N ALA A 51 -16.64 -2.23 -16.78
CA ALA A 51 -16.60 -0.95 -17.50
C ALA A 51 -15.20 -0.46 -17.93
N ASN A 52 -14.14 -1.25 -17.71
CA ASN A 52 -12.79 -1.01 -18.21
C ASN A 52 -12.13 -2.36 -18.51
N SER A 53 -12.77 -3.20 -19.34
CA SER A 53 -12.20 -4.50 -19.74
C SER A 53 -10.74 -4.27 -20.15
N GLN A 54 -9.84 -4.98 -19.46
CA GLN A 54 -8.40 -5.03 -19.75
C GLN A 54 -8.23 -5.04 -21.27
N GLY A 55 -7.43 -4.11 -21.80
CA GLY A 55 -7.45 -3.72 -23.22
C GLY A 55 -7.39 -4.89 -24.21
N GLU A 56 -7.72 -4.63 -25.48
CA GLU A 56 -7.63 -5.64 -26.54
C GLU A 56 -6.23 -6.29 -26.57
N GLY A 57 -6.08 -7.48 -25.97
CA GLY A 57 -4.81 -8.19 -25.92
C GLY A 57 -4.62 -9.13 -24.72
N PRO A 58 -3.49 -9.86 -24.67
CA PRO A 58 -3.16 -10.75 -23.57
C PRO A 58 -2.90 -10.00 -22.25
N PHE A 59 -3.38 -10.55 -21.14
CA PHE A 59 -3.20 -9.98 -19.80
C PHE A 59 -2.92 -11.07 -18.76
N THR A 60 -2.18 -10.76 -17.69
CA THR A 60 -2.06 -11.66 -16.53
C THR A 60 -3.37 -11.64 -15.74
N ALA A 61 -3.96 -12.81 -15.52
CA ALA A 61 -5.26 -12.97 -14.87
C ALA A 61 -5.20 -12.88 -13.33
N GLY A 62 -6.37 -12.86 -12.69
CA GLY A 62 -6.52 -12.92 -11.24
C GLY A 62 -6.64 -11.55 -10.56
N MET A 63 -7.36 -11.53 -9.43
CA MET A 63 -7.69 -10.31 -8.69
C MET A 63 -7.25 -10.28 -7.22
N GLU A 64 -6.90 -11.42 -6.61
CA GLU A 64 -6.52 -11.47 -5.19
C GLU A 64 -5.45 -12.51 -4.90
N ILE A 65 -4.64 -12.22 -3.89
CA ILE A 65 -3.47 -13.01 -3.51
C ILE A 65 -3.35 -13.18 -1.99
N ALA A 66 -2.63 -14.23 -1.61
CA ALA A 66 -1.93 -14.34 -0.35
C ALA A 66 -0.49 -14.79 -0.61
N GLY A 67 0.46 -14.19 0.09
CA GLY A 67 1.87 -14.41 -0.20
C GLY A 67 2.83 -13.73 0.78
N VAL A 68 4.08 -13.62 0.37
CA VAL A 68 5.16 -13.03 1.17
C VAL A 68 5.75 -11.83 0.42
N VAL A 69 5.94 -10.71 1.12
CA VAL A 69 6.62 -9.54 0.55
C VAL A 69 8.06 -9.93 0.20
N GLU A 70 8.41 -9.82 -1.08
CA GLU A 70 9.75 -10.12 -1.59
C GLU A 70 10.53 -8.84 -1.90
N THR A 71 9.86 -7.78 -2.38
CA THR A 71 10.40 -6.41 -2.36
C THR A 71 9.37 -5.47 -1.73
N SER A 72 9.85 -4.60 -0.85
CA SER A 72 9.00 -3.65 -0.12
C SER A 72 9.09 -2.25 -0.75
N SER A 73 8.22 -1.36 -0.29
CA SER A 73 8.11 0.01 -0.80
C SER A 73 8.32 1.00 0.34
N LEU A 74 9.02 2.10 0.08
CA LEU A 74 9.15 3.20 1.05
C LEU A 74 7.78 3.81 1.43
N LEU A 75 6.75 3.61 0.60
CA LEU A 75 5.38 4.04 0.86
C LEU A 75 4.62 3.12 1.84
N ALA A 76 5.22 1.99 2.26
CA ALA A 76 4.63 1.09 3.25
C ALA A 76 5.71 0.46 4.15
N PRO A 77 6.32 1.25 5.04
CA PRO A 77 7.33 0.76 5.97
C PRO A 77 6.80 -0.32 6.94
N GLN A 78 5.48 -0.41 7.12
CA GLN A 78 4.81 -1.43 7.92
C GLN A 78 4.73 -2.81 7.25
N LEU A 79 5.11 -2.93 5.96
CA LEU A 79 5.15 -4.20 5.22
C LEU A 79 6.58 -4.48 4.72
N PRO A 80 7.55 -4.73 5.62
CA PRO A 80 8.92 -5.08 5.24
C PRO A 80 8.98 -6.42 4.50
N VAL A 81 10.11 -6.71 3.86
CA VAL A 81 10.39 -8.02 3.24
C VAL A 81 10.20 -9.14 4.25
N GLY A 82 9.59 -10.24 3.82
CA GLY A 82 9.24 -11.39 4.65
C GLY A 82 7.85 -11.29 5.30
N THR A 83 7.18 -10.13 5.22
CA THR A 83 5.82 -9.99 5.77
C THR A 83 4.83 -10.86 4.98
N ARG A 84 4.03 -11.64 5.70
CA ARG A 84 2.92 -12.43 5.13
C ARG A 84 1.75 -11.49 4.88
N VAL A 85 1.30 -11.39 3.63
CA VAL A 85 0.29 -10.42 3.21
C VAL A 85 -0.80 -11.08 2.38
N MET A 86 -2.02 -10.57 2.51
CA MET A 86 -3.13 -10.85 1.60
C MET A 86 -3.66 -9.53 1.05
N GLY A 87 -4.31 -9.57 -0.11
CA GLY A 87 -4.86 -8.36 -0.71
C GLY A 87 -5.34 -8.54 -2.13
N ILE A 88 -5.65 -7.42 -2.76
CA ILE A 88 -6.15 -7.37 -4.15
C ILE A 88 -5.11 -6.76 -5.09
N THR A 89 -5.00 -7.33 -6.28
CA THR A 89 -4.20 -6.77 -7.38
C THR A 89 -4.62 -7.40 -8.71
N ALA A 90 -4.48 -6.64 -9.79
CA ALA A 90 -4.58 -7.23 -11.12
C ALA A 90 -3.34 -8.08 -11.40
N GLY A 91 -3.51 -9.22 -12.05
CA GLY A 91 -2.41 -10.14 -12.36
C GLY A 91 -2.01 -11.05 -11.21
N ALA A 92 -2.96 -11.37 -10.32
CA ALA A 92 -2.75 -12.22 -9.16
C ALA A 92 -2.38 -13.68 -9.49
N PHE A 93 -2.73 -14.18 -10.68
CA PHE A 93 -2.46 -15.56 -11.09
C PHE A 93 -1.07 -15.70 -11.71
N ALA A 94 -0.04 -15.44 -10.92
CA ALA A 94 1.36 -15.57 -11.29
C ALA A 94 2.21 -15.93 -10.07
N ASP A 95 3.44 -16.42 -10.27
CA ASP A 95 4.34 -16.73 -9.15
C ASP A 95 4.71 -15.46 -8.34
N TYR A 96 4.72 -14.28 -9.00
CA TYR A 96 4.92 -12.98 -8.37
C TYR A 96 3.90 -11.96 -8.88
N ALA A 97 3.46 -11.07 -8.01
CA ALA A 97 2.55 -9.98 -8.38
C ALA A 97 3.08 -8.63 -7.86
N LEU A 98 2.90 -7.58 -8.66
CA LEU A 98 3.08 -6.21 -8.19
C LEU A 98 1.79 -5.75 -7.51
N CYS A 99 1.92 -5.23 -6.30
CA CYS A 99 0.82 -4.79 -5.47
C CYS A 99 1.02 -3.32 -5.11
N HIS A 100 -0.05 -2.55 -5.19
CA HIS A 100 -0.05 -1.22 -4.60
C HIS A 100 -0.05 -1.36 -3.07
N PRO A 101 0.78 -0.61 -2.31
CA PRO A 101 0.95 -0.88 -0.89
C PRO A 101 -0.34 -0.75 -0.06
N ARG A 102 -1.24 0.17 -0.45
CA ARG A 102 -2.56 0.36 0.18
C ARG A 102 -3.59 -0.76 -0.12
N MET A 103 -3.25 -1.73 -0.97
CA MET A 103 -4.14 -2.86 -1.31
C MET A 103 -3.80 -4.14 -0.56
N LEU A 104 -2.79 -4.09 0.32
CA LEU A 104 -2.30 -5.22 1.09
C LEU A 104 -2.59 -5.01 2.57
N VAL A 105 -2.91 -6.12 3.23
CA VAL A 105 -3.02 -6.22 4.69
C VAL A 105 -2.19 -7.41 5.18
N PRO A 106 -1.63 -7.35 6.40
CA PRO A 106 -0.93 -8.49 6.97
C PRO A 106 -1.88 -9.67 7.17
N ILE A 107 -1.39 -10.88 6.95
CA ILE A 107 -2.12 -12.12 7.27
C ILE A 107 -2.02 -12.34 8.78
N PRO A 108 -3.15 -12.50 9.51
CA PRO A 108 -3.12 -12.85 10.93
C PRO A 108 -2.33 -14.12 11.22
N ASP A 109 -1.72 -14.19 12.40
CA ASP A 109 -1.02 -15.38 12.86
C ASP A 109 -1.97 -16.59 12.89
N GLY A 110 -1.47 -17.76 12.48
CA GLY A 110 -2.24 -19.01 12.44
C GLY A 110 -3.09 -19.24 11.19
N LEU A 111 -3.35 -18.22 10.35
CA LEU A 111 -4.10 -18.38 9.10
C LEU A 111 -3.18 -18.85 7.95
N GLY A 112 -3.51 -19.93 7.25
CA GLY A 112 -2.73 -20.42 6.09
C GLY A 112 -2.79 -19.50 4.87
N PHE A 113 -1.90 -19.67 3.88
CA PHE A 113 -1.94 -18.85 2.66
C PHE A 113 -3.17 -19.15 1.80
N GLU A 114 -3.52 -20.42 1.63
CA GLU A 114 -4.70 -20.84 0.87
C GLU A 114 -5.98 -20.30 1.49
N GLU A 115 -6.07 -20.33 2.82
CA GLU A 115 -7.19 -19.76 3.58
C GLU A 115 -7.23 -18.23 3.47
N ALA A 116 -6.09 -17.56 3.66
CA ALA A 116 -5.98 -16.11 3.53
C ALA A 116 -6.35 -15.63 2.12
N ALA A 117 -6.03 -16.38 1.07
CA ALA A 117 -6.39 -16.04 -0.31
C ALA A 117 -7.90 -16.07 -0.57
N THR A 118 -8.71 -16.59 0.35
CA THR A 118 -10.18 -16.63 0.19
C THR A 118 -10.89 -15.34 0.58
N LEU A 119 -10.21 -14.46 1.31
CA LEU A 119 -10.81 -13.34 2.03
C LEU A 119 -10.80 -11.98 1.29
N PRO A 120 -9.73 -11.54 0.60
CA PRO A 120 -9.54 -10.12 0.27
C PRO A 120 -10.68 -9.50 -0.53
N VAL A 121 -11.09 -10.12 -1.65
CA VAL A 121 -12.19 -9.59 -2.46
C VAL A 121 -13.49 -9.56 -1.66
N GLY A 122 -13.78 -10.61 -0.89
CA GLY A 122 -14.97 -10.68 -0.05
C GLY A 122 -14.99 -9.57 1.00
N LEU A 123 -13.93 -9.45 1.80
CA LEU A 123 -13.86 -8.47 2.89
C LEU A 123 -13.99 -7.04 2.38
N ILE A 124 -13.25 -6.69 1.32
CA ILE A 124 -13.29 -5.34 0.76
C ILE A 124 -14.67 -5.07 0.14
N THR A 125 -15.27 -6.05 -0.56
CA THR A 125 -16.56 -5.85 -1.28
C THR A 125 -17.68 -5.62 -0.30
N GLU A 126 -17.74 -6.48 0.70
CA GLU A 126 -18.79 -6.46 1.71
C GLU A 126 -18.63 -5.28 2.65
N HIS A 127 -17.40 -4.92 3.03
CA HIS A 127 -17.17 -3.74 3.85
C HIS A 127 -17.53 -2.46 3.11
N ASP A 128 -17.14 -2.30 1.84
CA ASP A 128 -17.58 -1.15 1.05
C ASP A 128 -19.11 -1.10 0.96
N ALA A 129 -19.75 -2.21 0.59
CA ALA A 129 -21.18 -2.23 0.41
C ALA A 129 -21.95 -1.96 1.71
N LEU A 130 -21.59 -2.64 2.79
CA LEU A 130 -22.29 -2.56 4.07
C LEU A 130 -21.99 -1.27 4.82
N VAL A 131 -20.70 -0.93 4.97
CA VAL A 131 -20.28 0.19 5.83
C VAL A 131 -20.25 1.48 5.02
N THR A 132 -19.46 1.52 3.95
CA THR A 132 -19.21 2.76 3.19
C THR A 132 -20.44 3.22 2.40
N GLN A 133 -21.15 2.31 1.74
CA GLN A 133 -22.29 2.65 0.89
C GLN A 133 -23.62 2.65 1.66
N ALA A 134 -23.88 1.61 2.46
CA ALA A 134 -25.19 1.47 3.11
C ALA A 134 -25.32 2.30 4.39
N GLY A 135 -24.21 2.65 5.04
CA GLY A 135 -24.19 3.36 6.32
C GLY A 135 -24.58 2.46 7.49
N PHE A 136 -23.86 1.35 7.66
CA PHE A 136 -24.10 0.39 8.73
C PHE A 136 -23.90 0.97 10.14
N GLU A 137 -24.78 0.58 11.05
CA GLU A 137 -24.67 0.82 12.49
C GLU A 137 -24.98 -0.48 13.24
N PRO A 138 -24.30 -0.77 14.37
CA PRO A 138 -24.62 -1.92 15.20
C PRO A 138 -26.11 -1.99 15.57
N GLY A 139 -26.69 -3.17 15.49
CA GLY A 139 -28.12 -3.41 15.70
C GLY A 139 -28.98 -3.33 14.43
N HIS A 140 -28.46 -2.82 13.31
CA HIS A 140 -29.17 -2.91 12.03
C HIS A 140 -29.46 -4.36 11.63
N SER A 141 -30.59 -4.54 10.95
CA SER A 141 -30.94 -5.77 10.27
C SER A 141 -30.40 -5.77 8.84
N VAL A 142 -29.74 -6.86 8.44
CA VAL A 142 -29.05 -6.97 7.15
C VAL A 142 -29.61 -8.15 6.35
N LEU A 143 -29.99 -7.91 5.11
CA LEU A 143 -30.38 -8.93 4.14
C LEU A 143 -29.25 -9.15 3.14
N VAL A 144 -28.68 -10.37 3.08
CA VAL A 144 -27.65 -10.78 2.12
C VAL A 144 -28.27 -11.66 1.03
N VAL A 145 -28.44 -11.11 -0.16
CA VAL A 145 -29.09 -11.81 -1.29
C VAL A 145 -28.05 -12.55 -2.13
N GLY A 146 -28.19 -13.86 -2.26
CA GLY A 146 -27.16 -14.70 -2.89
C GLY A 146 -26.04 -15.09 -1.92
N GLY A 147 -26.40 -15.31 -0.65
CA GLY A 147 -25.46 -15.53 0.46
C GLY A 147 -24.58 -16.76 0.34
N THR A 148 -24.91 -17.71 -0.54
CA THR A 148 -24.07 -18.91 -0.78
C THR A 148 -22.88 -18.67 -1.71
N SER A 149 -22.76 -17.47 -2.27
CA SER A 149 -21.53 -17.06 -2.97
C SER A 149 -20.38 -16.87 -1.97
N SER A 150 -19.13 -17.02 -2.40
CA SER A 150 -17.97 -16.81 -1.52
C SER A 150 -17.94 -15.41 -0.90
N VAL A 151 -18.36 -14.41 -1.67
CA VAL A 151 -18.47 -13.00 -1.22
C VAL A 151 -19.63 -12.84 -0.24
N GLY A 152 -20.83 -13.35 -0.56
CA GLY A 152 -21.98 -13.29 0.33
C GLY A 152 -21.77 -14.02 1.67
N LEU A 153 -21.02 -15.13 1.70
CA LEU A 153 -20.65 -15.80 2.95
C LEU A 153 -19.78 -14.91 3.84
N VAL A 154 -18.88 -14.12 3.24
CA VAL A 154 -18.11 -13.11 3.97
C VAL A 154 -19.03 -11.98 4.44
N GLY A 155 -20.01 -11.57 3.63
CA GLY A 155 -20.97 -10.53 4.00
C GLY A 155 -21.81 -10.87 5.22
N ILE A 156 -22.24 -12.13 5.34
CA ILE A 156 -22.96 -12.63 6.52
C ILE A 156 -22.06 -12.55 7.77
N GLN A 157 -20.85 -13.11 7.68
CA GLN A 157 -19.91 -13.11 8.81
C GLN A 157 -19.50 -11.69 9.21
N LEU A 158 -19.26 -10.81 8.24
CA LEU A 158 -18.92 -9.40 8.45
C LEU A 158 -20.06 -8.68 9.18
N ALA A 159 -21.30 -8.81 8.70
CA ALA A 159 -22.45 -8.19 9.35
C ALA A 159 -22.59 -8.64 10.82
N LYS A 160 -22.41 -9.93 11.11
CA LYS A 160 -22.43 -10.44 12.50
C LYS A 160 -21.26 -9.92 13.32
N ALA A 161 -20.05 -9.91 12.76
CA ALA A 161 -18.85 -9.46 13.44
C ALA A 161 -18.90 -7.97 13.82
N LEU A 162 -19.58 -7.15 13.02
CA LEU A 162 -19.82 -5.71 13.26
C LEU A 162 -21.06 -5.44 14.15
N GLY A 163 -21.78 -6.50 14.57
CA GLY A 163 -22.88 -6.38 15.53
C GLY A 163 -24.25 -6.15 14.91
N ALA A 164 -24.53 -6.66 13.71
CA ALA A 164 -25.88 -6.68 13.15
C ALA A 164 -26.86 -7.38 14.10
N GLY A 165 -28.04 -6.78 14.29
CA GLY A 165 -29.07 -7.31 15.19
C GLY A 165 -29.73 -8.58 14.63
N THR A 166 -30.00 -8.59 13.32
CA THR A 166 -30.57 -9.72 12.59
C THR A 166 -29.92 -9.81 11.21
N VAL A 167 -29.46 -10.99 10.82
CA VAL A 167 -28.94 -11.26 9.47
C VAL A 167 -29.82 -12.30 8.78
N VAL A 168 -30.42 -11.93 7.66
CA VAL A 168 -31.17 -12.82 6.78
C VAL A 168 -30.33 -13.07 5.54
N ALA A 169 -30.19 -14.32 5.12
CA ALA A 169 -29.43 -14.66 3.93
C ALA A 169 -30.26 -15.54 2.98
N THR A 170 -30.06 -15.37 1.68
CA THR A 170 -30.84 -16.10 0.68
C THR A 170 -30.00 -17.09 -0.12
N THR A 171 -30.64 -18.17 -0.56
CA THR A 171 -30.12 -19.12 -1.54
C THR A 171 -31.26 -19.60 -2.44
N THR A 172 -30.90 -20.28 -3.53
CA THR A 172 -31.85 -21.03 -4.38
C THR A 172 -31.70 -22.54 -4.22
N SER A 173 -30.87 -22.97 -3.27
CA SER A 173 -30.62 -24.38 -2.96
C SER A 173 -30.92 -24.66 -1.51
N LYS A 174 -32.03 -25.37 -1.26
CA LYS A 174 -32.43 -25.84 0.07
C LYS A 174 -31.28 -26.50 0.84
N ASP A 175 -30.47 -27.32 0.17
CA ASP A 175 -29.35 -28.04 0.80
C ASP A 175 -28.22 -27.09 1.24
N LYS A 176 -28.14 -25.88 0.70
CA LYS A 176 -27.17 -24.85 1.09
C LYS A 176 -27.72 -23.88 2.15
N THR A 177 -28.90 -24.10 2.71
CA THR A 177 -29.43 -23.26 3.81
C THR A 177 -28.61 -23.41 5.11
N ALA A 178 -28.20 -24.64 5.44
CA ALA A 178 -27.37 -24.92 6.61
C ALA A 178 -26.04 -24.13 6.58
N VAL A 179 -25.46 -24.03 5.39
CA VAL A 179 -24.24 -23.24 5.14
C VAL A 179 -24.40 -21.76 5.50
N LEU A 180 -25.58 -21.17 5.25
CA LEU A 180 -25.84 -19.77 5.59
C LEU A 180 -25.93 -19.58 7.12
N LEU A 181 -26.56 -20.53 7.81
CA LEU A 181 -26.68 -20.53 9.26
C LEU A 181 -25.31 -20.73 9.94
N GLU A 182 -24.49 -21.64 9.42
CA GLU A 182 -23.11 -21.84 9.85
C GLU A 182 -22.25 -20.58 9.67
N ALA A 183 -22.48 -19.81 8.60
CA ALA A 183 -21.82 -18.52 8.38
C ALA A 183 -22.33 -17.41 9.31
N GLY A 184 -23.36 -17.66 10.13
CA GLY A 184 -23.88 -16.72 11.12
C GLY A 184 -25.19 -16.05 10.75
N ALA A 185 -25.85 -16.42 9.64
CA ALA A 185 -27.18 -15.93 9.36
C ALA A 185 -28.16 -16.41 10.44
N ASP A 186 -29.03 -15.52 10.91
CA ASP A 186 -30.08 -15.88 11.86
C ASP A 186 -31.23 -16.61 11.13
N ILE A 187 -31.46 -16.25 9.86
CA ILE A 187 -32.48 -16.85 8.99
C ILE A 187 -31.90 -17.12 7.61
N ALA A 188 -32.12 -18.34 7.10
CA ALA A 188 -31.79 -18.74 5.73
C ALA A 188 -33.08 -18.92 4.92
N VAL A 189 -33.17 -18.31 3.74
CA VAL A 189 -34.36 -18.32 2.88
C VAL A 189 -34.06 -19.01 1.55
N ASP A 190 -34.82 -20.04 1.19
CA ASP A 190 -34.82 -20.60 -0.16
C ASP A 190 -35.81 -19.83 -1.05
N THR A 191 -35.29 -18.90 -1.86
CA THR A 191 -36.10 -18.01 -2.69
C THR A 191 -36.78 -18.71 -3.87
N ARG A 192 -36.59 -20.02 -4.06
CA ARG A 192 -37.39 -20.81 -5.01
C ARG A 192 -38.72 -21.27 -4.41
N THR A 193 -38.78 -21.45 -3.10
CA THR A 193 -39.94 -22.02 -2.41
C THR A 193 -40.59 -21.07 -1.42
N GLU A 194 -39.88 -20.03 -1.01
CA GLU A 194 -40.31 -19.09 0.03
C GLU A 194 -40.39 -17.66 -0.52
N SER A 195 -41.34 -16.89 0.00
CA SER A 195 -41.45 -15.46 -0.27
C SER A 195 -40.37 -14.70 0.49
N LEU A 196 -39.47 -14.02 -0.25
CA LEU A 196 -38.40 -13.23 0.35
C LEU A 196 -38.94 -12.16 1.29
N ALA A 197 -39.93 -11.39 0.85
CA ALA A 197 -40.50 -10.30 1.61
C ALA A 197 -41.15 -10.80 2.92
N ASP A 198 -41.94 -11.88 2.85
CA ASP A 198 -42.61 -12.42 4.03
C ASP A 198 -41.61 -12.97 5.06
N ALA A 199 -40.57 -13.68 4.59
CA ALA A 199 -39.52 -14.21 5.45
C ALA A 199 -38.74 -13.10 6.16
N VAL A 200 -38.36 -12.05 5.43
CA VAL A 200 -37.61 -10.91 5.99
C VAL A 200 -38.49 -10.11 6.95
N LEU A 201 -39.76 -9.87 6.62
CA LEU A 201 -40.70 -9.20 7.51
C LEU A 201 -40.92 -10.01 8.80
N ALA A 202 -41.07 -11.34 8.71
CA ALA A 202 -41.18 -12.19 9.89
C ALA A 202 -39.93 -12.11 10.77
N ALA A 203 -38.74 -12.13 10.18
CA ALA A 203 -37.46 -12.06 10.89
C ALA A 203 -37.21 -10.71 11.57
N THR A 204 -37.80 -9.63 11.05
CA THR A 204 -37.55 -8.24 11.48
C THR A 204 -38.73 -7.61 12.23
N GLY A 205 -39.72 -8.41 12.64
CA GLY A 205 -40.91 -7.91 13.35
C GLY A 205 -41.78 -6.98 12.50
N GLY A 206 -41.87 -7.25 11.20
CA GLY A 206 -42.69 -6.52 10.23
C GLY A 206 -42.04 -5.24 9.69
N LYS A 207 -40.79 -4.93 10.06
CA LYS A 207 -40.11 -3.69 9.64
C LYS A 207 -39.51 -3.79 8.23
N GLY A 208 -38.94 -4.96 7.90
CA GLY A 208 -38.03 -5.14 6.77
C GLY A 208 -36.57 -4.97 7.19
N ALA A 209 -35.64 -5.37 6.34
CA ALA A 209 -34.20 -5.22 6.59
C ALA A 209 -33.76 -3.77 6.46
N ASP A 210 -33.00 -3.23 7.41
CA ASP A 210 -32.48 -1.85 7.33
C ASP A 210 -31.57 -1.70 6.10
N LEU A 211 -30.74 -2.72 5.84
CA LEU A 211 -29.77 -2.75 4.76
C LEU A 211 -29.88 -4.05 3.96
N THR A 212 -29.88 -3.94 2.64
CA THR A 212 -29.92 -5.09 1.71
C THR A 212 -28.69 -5.08 0.82
N LEU A 213 -27.91 -6.15 0.84
CA LEU A 213 -26.77 -6.39 -0.04
C LEU A 213 -27.17 -7.38 -1.14
N ASP A 214 -27.16 -6.92 -2.38
CA ASP A 214 -27.60 -7.73 -3.52
C ASP A 214 -26.43 -8.17 -4.42
N HIS A 215 -26.15 -9.48 -4.42
CA HIS A 215 -25.19 -10.11 -5.32
C HIS A 215 -25.83 -10.69 -6.59
N VAL A 216 -27.16 -10.68 -6.70
CA VAL A 216 -27.89 -11.47 -7.68
C VAL A 216 -28.40 -10.61 -8.84
N GLY A 217 -29.07 -9.49 -8.56
CA GLY A 217 -29.77 -8.72 -9.58
C GLY A 217 -30.96 -9.49 -10.19
N GLY A 218 -31.24 -9.24 -11.47
CA GLY A 218 -32.31 -9.92 -12.21
C GLY A 218 -33.72 -9.75 -11.61
N ASP A 219 -34.59 -10.73 -11.83
CA ASP A 219 -36.01 -10.66 -11.41
C ASP A 219 -36.18 -10.61 -9.89
N LEU A 220 -35.31 -11.26 -9.11
CA LEU A 220 -35.37 -11.24 -7.64
C LEU A 220 -35.22 -9.82 -7.09
N PHE A 221 -34.46 -8.97 -7.79
CA PHE A 221 -34.25 -7.57 -7.41
C PHE A 221 -35.56 -6.78 -7.26
N THR A 222 -36.56 -7.10 -8.08
CA THR A 222 -37.88 -6.43 -8.06
C THR A 222 -38.59 -6.55 -6.71
N THR A 223 -38.24 -7.58 -5.92
CA THR A 223 -38.86 -7.88 -4.63
C THR A 223 -38.13 -7.25 -3.44
N LEU A 224 -36.90 -6.74 -3.64
CA LEU A 224 -36.05 -6.26 -2.55
C LEU A 224 -36.63 -5.03 -1.86
N ALA A 225 -37.32 -4.16 -2.61
CA ALA A 225 -37.97 -2.99 -2.05
C ALA A 225 -39.06 -3.36 -1.03
N SER A 226 -39.76 -4.47 -1.23
CA SER A 226 -40.76 -5.01 -0.29
C SER A 226 -40.12 -5.68 0.93
N ALA A 227 -38.92 -6.25 0.80
CA ALA A 227 -38.18 -6.84 1.91
C ALA A 227 -37.37 -5.82 2.74
N THR A 228 -37.01 -4.67 2.17
CA THR A 228 -36.18 -3.64 2.82
C THR A 228 -37.03 -2.67 3.65
N ALA A 229 -36.54 -2.17 4.77
CA ALA A 229 -37.27 -1.28 5.67
C ALA A 229 -37.66 0.06 5.01
N VAL A 230 -38.59 0.77 5.64
CA VAL A 230 -38.88 2.17 5.30
C VAL A 230 -37.66 3.02 5.68
N GLY A 231 -37.11 3.77 4.73
CA GLY A 231 -35.86 4.53 4.89
C GLY A 231 -34.59 3.70 4.72
N GLY A 232 -34.72 2.39 4.50
CA GLY A 232 -33.59 1.48 4.34
C GLY A 232 -32.84 1.64 3.02
N THR A 233 -31.68 0.97 2.92
CA THR A 233 -30.78 1.05 1.78
C THR A 233 -30.63 -0.29 1.08
N ILE A 234 -30.79 -0.29 -0.24
CA ILE A 234 -30.48 -1.43 -1.11
C ILE A 234 -29.19 -1.12 -1.85
N VAL A 235 -28.16 -1.93 -1.63
CA VAL A 235 -26.88 -1.85 -2.32
C VAL A 235 -26.78 -2.98 -3.33
N SER A 236 -26.65 -2.59 -4.58
CA SER A 236 -26.56 -3.47 -5.73
C SER A 236 -25.10 -3.69 -6.10
N ILE A 237 -24.63 -4.94 -5.94
CA ILE A 237 -23.21 -5.31 -5.98
C ILE A 237 -22.93 -6.24 -7.17
N GLY A 238 -23.63 -7.37 -7.25
CA GLY A 238 -23.40 -8.44 -8.22
C GLY A 238 -24.55 -8.61 -9.21
N ARG A 239 -24.30 -9.33 -10.31
CA ARG A 239 -25.27 -9.56 -11.41
C ARG A 239 -25.38 -11.04 -11.78
N LEU A 240 -25.35 -11.94 -10.80
CA LEU A 240 -25.38 -13.39 -11.04
C LEU A 240 -26.61 -13.85 -11.85
N ALA A 241 -27.75 -13.18 -11.71
CA ALA A 241 -28.98 -13.45 -12.46
C ALA A 241 -29.28 -12.43 -13.57
N GLY A 242 -28.31 -11.57 -13.93
CA GLY A 242 -28.41 -10.62 -15.04
C GLY A 242 -28.29 -9.15 -14.64
N ALA A 243 -27.94 -8.33 -15.64
CA ALA A 243 -27.63 -6.91 -15.47
C ALA A 243 -28.85 -5.96 -15.44
N SER A 244 -30.05 -6.47 -15.74
CA SER A 244 -31.26 -5.68 -15.90
C SER A 244 -32.37 -6.17 -14.97
N THR A 245 -33.18 -5.23 -14.48
CA THR A 245 -34.32 -5.52 -13.62
C THR A 245 -35.34 -4.37 -13.66
N GLY A 246 -36.58 -4.66 -13.26
CA GLY A 246 -37.62 -3.66 -13.05
C GLY A 246 -37.56 -3.06 -11.64
N ILE A 247 -38.00 -1.81 -11.50
CA ILE A 247 -38.14 -1.15 -10.20
C ILE A 247 -39.54 -0.54 -10.14
N ASP A 248 -40.29 -0.89 -9.09
CA ASP A 248 -41.52 -0.19 -8.75
C ASP A 248 -41.21 1.12 -8.02
N LEU A 249 -41.40 2.23 -8.74
CA LEU A 249 -41.10 3.57 -8.24
C LEU A 249 -42.06 4.01 -7.13
N ASP A 250 -43.31 3.52 -7.13
CA ASP A 250 -44.28 3.85 -6.08
C ASP A 250 -43.85 3.19 -4.76
N THR A 251 -43.47 1.91 -4.79
CA THR A 251 -42.93 1.21 -3.62
C THR A 251 -41.66 1.89 -3.10
N LEU A 252 -40.71 2.22 -3.99
CA LEU A 252 -39.47 2.90 -3.61
C LEU A 252 -39.75 4.26 -2.94
N ALA A 253 -40.64 5.06 -3.54
CA ALA A 253 -40.98 6.41 -3.06
C ALA A 253 -41.75 6.38 -1.73
N PHE A 254 -42.78 5.55 -1.61
CA PHE A 254 -43.59 5.47 -0.38
C PHE A 254 -42.78 4.93 0.80
N ARG A 255 -41.82 4.03 0.55
CA ARG A 255 -40.89 3.53 1.57
C ARG A 255 -39.68 4.43 1.76
N ARG A 256 -39.47 5.47 0.93
CA ARG A 256 -38.34 6.42 1.03
C ARG A 256 -36.98 5.73 1.06
N GLN A 257 -36.82 4.67 0.27
CA GLN A 257 -35.62 3.85 0.26
C GLN A 257 -34.51 4.47 -0.58
N LYS A 258 -33.27 4.11 -0.28
CA LYS A 258 -32.10 4.41 -1.10
C LYS A 258 -31.74 3.22 -1.97
N LEU A 259 -31.38 3.50 -3.21
CA LEU A 259 -30.84 2.51 -4.14
C LEU A 259 -29.44 2.94 -4.57
N ILE A 260 -28.44 2.14 -4.25
CA ILE A 260 -27.03 2.44 -4.51
C ILE A 260 -26.43 1.32 -5.36
N GLY A 261 -25.68 1.67 -6.41
CA GLY A 261 -24.84 0.72 -7.14
C GLY A 261 -23.38 0.92 -6.75
N THR A 262 -22.65 -0.18 -6.53
CA THR A 262 -21.20 -0.13 -6.29
C THR A 262 -20.47 -1.15 -7.14
N THR A 263 -19.23 -0.84 -7.51
CA THR A 263 -18.30 -1.74 -8.22
C THR A 263 -16.86 -1.30 -7.98
N PHE A 264 -15.94 -2.26 -7.96
CA PHE A 264 -14.50 -1.98 -7.86
C PHE A 264 -13.87 -1.51 -9.17
N SER A 265 -14.43 -1.93 -10.32
CA SER A 265 -13.77 -1.78 -11.63
C SER A 265 -13.53 -0.32 -12.07
N VAL A 266 -14.20 0.65 -11.43
CA VAL A 266 -14.09 2.08 -11.77
C VAL A 266 -13.60 2.93 -10.59
N ARG A 267 -13.31 2.32 -9.44
CA ARG A 267 -12.80 3.05 -8.28
C ARG A 267 -11.36 3.47 -8.49
N THR A 268 -11.04 4.65 -7.99
CA THR A 268 -9.65 5.10 -7.88
C THR A 268 -8.91 4.25 -6.86
N ARG A 269 -7.58 4.19 -6.99
CA ARG A 269 -6.73 3.53 -6.00
C ARG A 269 -6.85 4.14 -4.60
N SER A 270 -7.18 5.44 -4.51
CA SER A 270 -7.38 6.09 -3.22
C SER A 270 -8.63 5.58 -2.54
N GLU A 271 -9.77 5.56 -3.25
CA GLU A 271 -11.04 5.08 -2.69
C GLU A 271 -10.93 3.62 -2.25
N LEU A 272 -10.30 2.76 -3.04
CA LEU A 272 -10.05 1.36 -2.63
C LEU A 272 -9.11 1.29 -1.42
N GLY A 273 -8.11 2.17 -1.36
CA GLY A 273 -7.16 2.22 -0.26
C GLY A 273 -7.80 2.64 1.05
N ASP A 274 -8.83 3.49 0.99
CA ASP A 274 -9.60 3.90 2.18
C ASP A 274 -10.46 2.74 2.70
N VAL A 275 -11.08 1.96 1.80
CA VAL A 275 -11.83 0.75 2.19
C VAL A 275 -10.91 -0.30 2.80
N VAL A 276 -9.74 -0.56 2.18
CA VAL A 276 -8.76 -1.54 2.71
C VAL A 276 -8.22 -1.09 4.07
N ALA A 277 -7.95 0.20 4.25
CA ALA A 277 -7.49 0.73 5.53
C ALA A 277 -8.54 0.55 6.63
N ALA A 278 -9.83 0.74 6.32
CA ALA A 278 -10.92 0.57 7.28
C ALA A 278 -11.05 -0.87 7.81
N LEU A 279 -10.52 -1.87 7.10
CA LEU A 279 -10.52 -3.25 7.59
C LEU A 279 -9.65 -3.45 8.85
N GLN A 280 -8.69 -2.57 9.12
CA GLN A 280 -7.70 -2.80 10.18
C GLN A 280 -8.28 -2.75 11.60
N GLU A 281 -9.29 -1.90 11.83
CA GLU A 281 -9.76 -1.64 13.20
C GLU A 281 -10.66 -2.75 13.74
N GLU A 282 -11.61 -3.25 12.94
CA GLU A 282 -12.61 -4.23 13.40
C GLU A 282 -12.57 -5.56 12.64
N VAL A 283 -12.28 -5.52 11.33
CA VAL A 283 -12.39 -6.69 10.46
C VAL A 283 -11.19 -7.63 10.59
N LEU A 284 -9.96 -7.12 10.54
CA LEU A 284 -8.77 -7.97 10.71
C LEU A 284 -8.70 -8.63 12.10
N PRO A 285 -9.04 -7.95 13.21
CA PRO A 285 -9.20 -8.62 14.50
C PRO A 285 -10.26 -9.72 14.48
N ALA A 286 -11.38 -9.50 13.78
CA ALA A 286 -12.44 -10.52 13.64
C ALA A 286 -11.99 -11.74 12.81
N VAL A 287 -11.09 -11.55 11.84
CA VAL A 287 -10.43 -12.66 11.15
C VAL A 287 -9.47 -13.39 12.09
N ALA A 288 -8.66 -12.64 12.85
CA ALA A 288 -7.65 -13.20 13.74
C ALA A 288 -8.24 -14.02 14.90
N ASP A 289 -9.39 -13.59 15.45
CA ASP A 289 -10.07 -14.29 16.54
C ASP A 289 -11.10 -15.34 16.08
N GLY A 290 -11.26 -15.50 14.77
CA GLY A 290 -12.13 -16.52 14.16
C GLY A 290 -13.62 -16.16 14.13
N ARG A 291 -14.02 -14.92 14.43
CA ARG A 291 -15.40 -14.44 14.16
C ARG A 291 -15.70 -14.37 12.66
N ILE A 292 -14.69 -14.12 11.84
CA ILE A 292 -14.75 -14.24 10.38
C ILE A 292 -13.77 -15.34 9.97
N THR A 293 -14.32 -16.43 9.44
CA THR A 293 -13.54 -17.61 9.04
C THR A 293 -13.44 -17.73 7.51
N PRO A 294 -12.28 -18.15 7.00
CA PRO A 294 -12.10 -18.49 5.59
C PRO A 294 -12.99 -19.68 5.22
N ARG A 295 -13.59 -19.64 4.02
CA ARG A 295 -14.37 -20.77 3.47
C ARG A 295 -13.71 -21.30 2.21
N LEU A 296 -12.65 -22.09 2.40
CA LEU A 296 -11.95 -22.76 1.32
C LEU A 296 -12.74 -23.99 0.85
N ASP A 297 -13.02 -24.08 -0.45
CA ASP A 297 -13.69 -25.23 -1.05
C ASP A 297 -12.68 -26.24 -1.57
N THR A 298 -11.87 -25.82 -2.56
CA THR A 298 -10.92 -26.68 -3.25
C THR A 298 -9.65 -25.89 -3.60
N VAL A 299 -8.49 -26.52 -3.45
CA VAL A 299 -7.20 -26.01 -3.90
C VAL A 299 -6.76 -26.77 -5.15
N PHE A 300 -6.47 -26.04 -6.22
CA PHE A 300 -5.85 -26.59 -7.43
C PHE A 300 -4.42 -26.07 -7.57
N PRO A 301 -3.47 -26.90 -8.02
CA PRO A 301 -2.21 -26.38 -8.55
C PRO A 301 -2.45 -25.40 -9.70
N ALA A 302 -1.60 -24.37 -9.84
CA ALA A 302 -1.79 -23.33 -10.86
C ALA A 302 -1.85 -23.85 -12.31
N ASP A 303 -1.19 -24.98 -12.62
CA ASP A 303 -1.26 -25.63 -13.94
C ASP A 303 -2.61 -26.31 -14.23
N ARG A 304 -3.44 -26.51 -13.21
CA ARG A 304 -4.82 -27.01 -13.29
C ARG A 304 -5.87 -25.90 -13.20
N ALA A 305 -5.51 -24.68 -13.55
CA ALA A 305 -6.44 -23.54 -13.50
C ALA A 305 -7.68 -23.73 -14.40
N LYS A 306 -7.58 -24.54 -15.46
CA LYS A 306 -8.74 -24.93 -16.25
C LYS A 306 -9.79 -25.69 -15.42
N ASP A 307 -9.36 -26.64 -14.61
CA ASP A 307 -10.27 -27.44 -13.78
C ASP A 307 -10.91 -26.59 -12.67
N ALA A 308 -10.14 -25.65 -12.11
CA ALA A 308 -10.65 -24.66 -11.17
C ALA A 308 -11.75 -23.79 -11.82
N ALA A 309 -11.51 -23.32 -13.06
CA ALA A 309 -12.48 -22.54 -13.82
C ALA A 309 -13.74 -23.36 -14.15
N ASP A 310 -13.57 -24.62 -14.57
CA ASP A 310 -14.68 -25.51 -14.94
C ASP A 310 -15.54 -25.89 -13.71
N LEU A 311 -14.93 -26.13 -12.55
CA LEU A 311 -15.65 -26.31 -11.27
C LEU A 311 -16.51 -25.09 -10.93
N LEU A 312 -15.92 -23.89 -11.06
CA LEU A 312 -16.63 -22.66 -10.77
C LEU A 312 -17.74 -22.41 -11.79
N ARG A 313 -17.51 -22.64 -13.09
CA ARG A 313 -18.52 -22.54 -14.17
C ARG A 313 -19.73 -23.42 -13.90
N ALA A 314 -19.52 -24.62 -13.37
CA ALA A 314 -20.57 -25.58 -13.06
C ALA A 314 -21.35 -25.30 -11.76
N ASP A 315 -21.08 -24.19 -11.06
CA ASP A 315 -21.68 -23.84 -9.76
C ASP A 315 -21.50 -24.93 -8.67
N GLY A 316 -20.44 -25.74 -8.81
CA GLY A 316 -20.17 -26.87 -7.92
C GLY A 316 -19.52 -26.49 -6.60
N ALA A 317 -18.88 -25.31 -6.53
CA ALA A 317 -18.16 -24.87 -5.33
C ALA A 317 -19.11 -24.42 -4.20
N THR A 318 -18.71 -24.72 -2.97
CA THR A 318 -19.33 -24.27 -1.72
C THR A 318 -18.28 -23.53 -0.88
N GLY A 319 -17.89 -22.35 -1.37
CA GLY A 319 -16.80 -21.55 -0.82
C GLY A 319 -15.94 -20.97 -1.93
N LYS A 320 -14.68 -20.68 -1.62
CA LYS A 320 -13.70 -20.16 -2.56
C LYS A 320 -12.87 -21.29 -3.16
N VAL A 321 -12.68 -21.26 -4.48
CA VAL A 321 -11.68 -22.07 -5.18
C VAL A 321 -10.35 -21.29 -5.18
N VAL A 322 -9.25 -21.98 -4.90
CA VAL A 322 -7.92 -21.36 -4.78
C VAL A 322 -6.93 -22.03 -5.73
N LEU A 323 -6.07 -21.23 -6.35
CA LEU A 323 -4.90 -21.69 -7.09
C LEU A 323 -3.67 -21.60 -6.19
N SER A 324 -2.94 -22.71 -6.03
CA SER A 324 -1.67 -22.75 -5.31
C SER A 324 -0.50 -22.49 -6.26
N PHE A 325 0.40 -21.61 -5.83
CA PHE A 325 1.65 -21.25 -6.49
C PHE A 325 2.88 -21.61 -5.63
N ALA A 326 2.67 -22.31 -4.50
CA ALA A 326 3.71 -22.63 -3.53
C ALA A 326 4.85 -23.49 -4.11
N ASP A 327 4.56 -24.29 -5.14
CA ASP A 327 5.54 -25.10 -5.88
C ASP A 327 6.62 -24.27 -6.59
N ALA A 328 6.35 -23.00 -6.89
CA ALA A 328 7.33 -22.09 -7.48
C ALA A 328 8.38 -21.60 -6.48
N HIS A 329 8.13 -21.75 -5.17
CA HIS A 329 8.89 -21.09 -4.11
C HIS A 329 9.57 -22.06 -3.15
N THR A 330 9.99 -23.23 -3.62
CA THR A 330 10.64 -24.28 -2.80
C THR A 330 12.06 -23.94 -2.32
N GLY A 331 12.53 -22.71 -2.55
CA GLY A 331 13.80 -22.20 -2.05
C GLY A 331 13.68 -21.66 -0.61
N PRO A 332 14.80 -21.35 0.06
CA PRO A 332 14.75 -20.59 1.30
C PRO A 332 13.98 -19.28 1.06
N ALA A 333 13.16 -18.88 2.04
CA ALA A 333 12.45 -17.61 2.01
C ALA A 333 13.42 -16.49 1.62
N PRO A 334 13.01 -15.52 0.79
CA PRO A 334 13.88 -14.44 0.37
C PRO A 334 14.50 -13.82 1.61
N ALA A 335 15.84 -13.80 1.65
CA ALA A 335 16.54 -13.01 2.64
C ALA A 335 16.00 -11.58 2.52
N PRO A 336 15.80 -10.85 3.64
CA PRO A 336 15.34 -9.47 3.58
C PRO A 336 16.19 -8.72 2.56
N THR A 337 15.61 -8.37 1.40
CA THR A 337 16.28 -7.47 0.47
C THR A 337 16.28 -6.14 1.18
N ALA A 338 17.48 -5.71 1.54
CA ALA A 338 17.73 -4.62 2.48
C ALA A 338 17.34 -3.24 1.94
N THR A 339 16.42 -3.11 1.00
CA THR A 339 16.18 -1.85 0.27
C THR A 339 14.98 -1.05 0.75
N ALA A 340 14.12 -1.57 1.64
CA ALA A 340 13.12 -0.71 2.30
C ALA A 340 13.55 -0.33 3.71
N ASN A 341 13.81 0.97 3.87
CA ASN A 341 14.10 1.65 5.12
C ASN A 341 15.45 1.32 5.78
N MET A 342 16.47 0.90 5.01
CA MET A 342 17.82 0.68 5.58
C MET A 342 18.49 1.97 6.06
N PHE A 343 18.12 3.11 5.46
CA PHE A 343 18.72 4.40 5.76
C PHE A 343 18.02 5.12 6.92
N GLY A 344 16.84 4.66 7.36
CA GLY A 344 16.06 5.30 8.42
C GLY A 344 15.34 6.58 7.98
N GLY A 345 15.10 7.49 8.92
CA GLY A 345 14.45 8.77 8.64
C GLY A 345 15.39 9.76 7.93
N ILE A 346 14.84 10.59 7.04
CA ILE A 346 15.58 11.69 6.42
C ILE A 346 16.01 12.67 7.51
N ALA A 347 17.29 13.01 7.54
CA ALA A 347 17.86 13.90 8.56
C ALA A 347 18.23 15.28 8.01
N GLN A 348 18.64 15.35 6.73
CA GLN A 348 19.11 16.60 6.12
C GLN A 348 18.73 16.66 4.62
N ILE A 349 18.55 17.88 4.11
CA ILE A 349 18.35 18.17 2.68
C ILE A 349 19.44 19.15 2.24
N GLY A 350 20.26 18.73 1.28
CA GLY A 350 21.33 19.56 0.72
C GLY A 350 20.95 20.20 -0.60
N TYR A 351 21.11 21.53 -0.65
CA TYR A 351 20.89 22.37 -1.81
C TYR A 351 22.23 22.81 -2.38
N VAL A 352 22.47 22.54 -3.66
CA VAL A 352 23.63 23.07 -4.36
C VAL A 352 23.21 24.33 -5.10
N VAL A 353 23.86 25.45 -4.78
CA VAL A 353 23.49 26.79 -5.22
C VAL A 353 24.69 27.56 -5.78
N ARG A 354 24.45 28.52 -6.67
CA ARG A 354 25.50 29.36 -7.26
C ARG A 354 25.86 30.55 -6.38
N ASP A 355 24.90 31.08 -5.65
CA ASP A 355 25.07 32.21 -4.73
C ASP A 355 24.48 31.85 -3.36
N ILE A 356 25.32 31.30 -2.49
CA ILE A 356 24.94 30.88 -1.14
C ILE A 356 24.40 32.04 -0.29
N GLU A 357 24.91 33.26 -0.48
CA GLU A 357 24.46 34.42 0.28
C GLU A 357 23.07 34.89 -0.18
N ALA A 358 22.77 34.81 -1.48
CA ALA A 358 21.41 35.03 -1.98
C ALA A 358 20.44 33.97 -1.46
N SER A 359 20.81 32.69 -1.54
CA SER A 359 19.97 31.61 -1.06
C SER A 359 19.66 31.71 0.44
N MET A 360 20.65 32.02 1.29
CA MET A 360 20.40 32.27 2.71
C MET A 360 19.40 33.42 2.93
N ARG A 361 19.52 34.54 2.18
CA ARG A 361 18.56 35.65 2.27
C ARG A 361 17.14 35.23 1.91
N ASP A 362 16.98 34.42 0.87
CA ASP A 362 15.67 33.93 0.42
C ASP A 362 15.05 32.99 1.47
N PHE A 363 15.83 32.07 2.05
CA PHE A 363 15.36 31.22 3.15
C PHE A 363 15.01 32.01 4.41
N VAL A 364 15.80 33.04 4.75
CA VAL A 364 15.52 33.96 5.86
C VAL A 364 14.20 34.70 5.64
N ALA A 365 13.90 35.12 4.40
CA ALA A 365 12.61 35.73 4.07
C ALA A 365 11.43 34.76 4.24
N CYS A 366 11.68 33.45 4.18
CA CYS A 366 10.73 32.40 4.51
C CYS A 366 10.69 32.04 6.01
N GLY A 367 11.45 32.73 6.86
CA GLY A 367 11.51 32.48 8.30
C GLY A 367 12.40 31.30 8.70
N ILE A 368 13.35 30.91 7.85
CA ILE A 368 14.26 29.78 8.10
C ILE A 368 15.66 30.29 8.42
N GLY A 369 16.13 29.97 9.62
CA GLY A 369 17.42 30.38 10.16
C GLY A 369 17.52 30.10 11.68
N PRO A 370 18.57 30.60 12.34
CA PRO A 370 19.65 31.34 11.74
C PRO A 370 20.58 30.41 10.94
N TRP A 371 21.37 30.99 10.03
CA TRP A 371 22.31 30.26 9.18
C TRP A 371 23.74 30.34 9.70
N PHE A 372 24.39 29.18 9.84
CA PHE A 372 25.81 29.07 10.17
C PHE A 372 26.61 28.88 8.88
N HIS A 373 27.30 29.92 8.43
CA HIS A 373 28.03 29.96 7.17
C HIS A 373 29.52 29.69 7.39
N LEU A 374 29.98 28.58 6.83
CA LEU A 374 31.36 28.10 6.81
C LEU A 374 31.96 28.32 5.42
N ARG A 375 33.15 28.90 5.35
CA ARG A 375 33.82 29.18 4.08
C ARG A 375 35.04 28.31 3.86
N ASN A 376 35.31 27.98 2.60
CA ASN A 376 36.48 27.22 2.16
C ASN A 376 36.63 25.86 2.87
N VAL A 377 35.52 25.16 3.09
CA VAL A 377 35.51 23.81 3.66
C VAL A 377 36.22 22.86 2.70
N ARG A 378 37.18 22.11 3.24
CA ARG A 378 37.99 21.12 2.52
C ARG A 378 37.83 19.75 3.18
N PRO A 379 37.01 18.86 2.61
CA PRO A 379 36.91 17.50 3.13
C PRO A 379 38.26 16.79 3.01
N ALA A 380 38.65 16.08 4.07
CA ALA A 380 39.80 15.19 4.06
C ALA A 380 39.50 13.92 3.26
N ASP A 381 40.53 13.35 2.63
CA ASP A 381 40.47 12.09 1.90
C ASP A 381 39.37 12.04 0.82
N PHE A 382 39.04 13.21 0.25
CA PHE A 382 37.93 13.36 -0.67
C PHE A 382 38.20 12.67 -2.01
N THR A 383 37.25 11.85 -2.44
CA THR A 383 37.27 11.23 -3.77
C THR A 383 35.98 11.52 -4.52
N TYR A 384 36.12 11.72 -5.82
CA TYR A 384 35.03 11.84 -6.77
C TYR A 384 35.19 10.74 -7.82
N ARG A 385 34.19 9.86 -7.92
CA ARG A 385 34.17 8.68 -8.80
C ARG A 385 35.43 7.82 -8.68
N GLY A 386 35.87 7.63 -7.43
CA GLY A 386 37.06 6.86 -7.08
C GLY A 386 38.40 7.52 -7.39
N GLN A 387 38.41 8.80 -7.82
CA GLN A 387 39.63 9.58 -8.03
C GLN A 387 39.77 10.67 -6.97
N PRO A 388 40.98 10.93 -6.43
CA PRO A 388 41.20 12.05 -5.52
C PRO A 388 40.79 13.39 -6.14
N SER A 389 40.20 14.28 -5.34
CA SER A 389 39.86 15.64 -5.75
C SER A 389 40.10 16.63 -4.61
N ASP A 390 40.69 17.79 -4.93
CA ASP A 390 41.03 18.84 -3.95
C ASP A 390 39.89 19.87 -3.76
N MET A 391 38.65 19.45 -4.07
CA MET A 391 37.45 20.29 -4.09
C MET A 391 37.27 21.10 -2.80
N VAL A 392 36.86 22.35 -3.00
CA VAL A 392 36.56 23.31 -1.95
C VAL A 392 35.11 23.78 -2.10
N MET A 393 34.43 23.93 -0.97
CA MET A 393 33.06 24.45 -0.95
C MET A 393 32.83 25.44 0.19
N ASP A 394 31.88 26.34 -0.01
CA ASP A 394 31.23 27.07 1.07
C ASP A 394 29.97 26.30 1.47
N VAL A 395 29.71 26.22 2.78
CA VAL A 395 28.57 25.50 3.36
C VAL A 395 27.80 26.43 4.28
N ALA A 396 26.47 26.38 4.25
CA ALA A 396 25.63 27.04 5.24
C ALA A 396 24.61 26.07 5.82
N LEU A 397 24.49 26.05 7.15
CA LEU A 397 23.63 25.12 7.88
C LEU A 397 22.53 25.87 8.64
N ALA A 398 21.30 25.37 8.57
CA ALA A 398 20.18 25.78 9.41
C ALA A 398 19.24 24.58 9.65
N ASN A 399 18.21 24.75 10.47
CA ASN A 399 17.18 23.73 10.68
C ASN A 399 15.79 24.28 10.40
N SER A 400 14.92 23.43 9.85
CA SER A 400 13.48 23.67 9.74
C SER A 400 12.76 22.49 10.38
N GLY A 401 12.30 22.69 11.61
CA GLY A 401 11.85 21.59 12.48
C GLY A 401 12.98 20.58 12.71
N ASP A 402 12.70 19.32 12.39
CA ASP A 402 13.63 18.21 12.65
C ASP A 402 14.63 17.96 11.51
N ILE A 403 14.46 18.66 10.38
CA ILE A 403 15.31 18.51 9.19
C ILE A 403 16.37 19.60 9.17
N GLN A 404 17.63 19.22 9.00
CA GLN A 404 18.71 20.16 8.72
C GLN A 404 18.69 20.55 7.23
N LEU A 405 18.79 21.84 6.95
CA LEU A 405 18.99 22.35 5.60
C LEU A 405 20.45 22.73 5.45
N GLU A 406 21.06 22.27 4.36
CA GLU A 406 22.43 22.57 4.00
C GLU A 406 22.46 23.26 2.64
N LEU A 407 23.12 24.40 2.54
CA LEU A 407 23.42 25.07 1.28
C LEU A 407 24.89 24.85 0.96
N ILE A 408 25.19 24.48 -0.28
CA ILE A 408 26.55 24.18 -0.75
C ILE A 408 26.83 24.98 -2.02
N THR A 409 27.97 25.66 -2.05
CA THR A 409 28.50 26.27 -3.28
C THR A 409 29.94 25.81 -3.50
N PRO A 410 30.26 25.08 -4.58
CA PRO A 410 31.64 24.78 -4.93
C PRO A 410 32.37 26.08 -5.30
N VAL A 411 33.51 26.34 -4.66
CA VAL A 411 34.26 27.60 -4.83
C VAL A 411 35.40 27.50 -5.84
N ASP A 412 35.70 26.28 -6.31
CA ASP A 412 36.69 26.01 -7.35
C ASP A 412 36.15 25.07 -8.45
N ASP A 413 36.99 24.84 -9.47
CA ASP A 413 36.66 23.99 -10.62
C ASP A 413 37.11 22.53 -10.41
N ALA A 414 37.45 22.14 -9.18
CA ALA A 414 37.86 20.77 -8.90
C ALA A 414 36.68 19.79 -9.10
N PRO A 415 36.93 18.57 -9.61
CA PRO A 415 35.87 17.60 -9.88
C PRO A 415 35.07 17.24 -8.62
N SER A 416 33.74 17.36 -8.69
CA SER A 416 32.81 16.97 -7.64
C SER A 416 31.41 16.78 -8.21
N MET A 417 30.54 16.06 -7.49
CA MET A 417 29.14 15.93 -7.88
C MET A 417 28.39 17.27 -7.77
N TYR A 418 28.87 18.22 -6.96
CA TYR A 418 28.31 19.57 -6.89
C TYR A 418 28.58 20.35 -8.18
N ARG A 419 29.81 20.25 -8.70
CA ARG A 419 30.18 20.87 -9.97
C ARG A 419 29.40 20.26 -11.13
N ASP A 420 29.32 18.93 -11.21
CA ASP A 420 28.52 18.23 -12.22
C ASP A 420 27.06 18.71 -12.24
N PHE A 421 26.46 18.87 -11.06
CA PHE A 421 25.09 19.33 -10.91
C PHE A 421 24.89 20.76 -11.44
N LEU A 422 25.79 21.69 -11.08
CA LEU A 422 25.73 23.07 -11.57
C LEU A 422 26.05 23.17 -13.07
N ASP A 423 27.01 22.40 -13.58
CA ASP A 423 27.41 22.43 -14.99
C ASP A 423 26.35 21.81 -15.90
N ALA A 424 25.56 20.86 -15.39
CA ALA A 424 24.34 20.36 -16.05
C ALA A 424 23.20 21.39 -16.09
N GLY A 425 23.39 22.58 -15.50
CA GLY A 425 22.40 23.66 -15.46
C GLY A 425 21.37 23.52 -14.35
N HIS A 426 21.59 22.60 -13.40
CA HIS A 426 20.72 22.44 -12.23
C HIS A 426 21.14 23.38 -11.10
N GLU A 427 20.20 23.64 -10.18
CA GLU A 427 20.38 24.42 -8.95
C GLU A 427 19.21 24.06 -8.00
N GLY A 428 19.46 23.96 -6.69
CA GLY A 428 18.47 23.55 -5.69
C GLY A 428 18.80 22.21 -5.03
N VAL A 429 17.78 21.45 -4.61
CA VAL A 429 17.97 20.17 -3.90
C VAL A 429 18.77 19.18 -4.74
N GLN A 430 19.92 18.76 -4.23
CA GLN A 430 20.83 17.83 -4.90
C GLN A 430 20.91 16.48 -4.18
N HIS A 431 20.71 16.45 -2.87
CA HIS A 431 20.72 15.20 -2.12
C HIS A 431 19.83 15.24 -0.88
N VAL A 432 19.51 14.04 -0.42
CA VAL A 432 18.83 13.79 0.86
C VAL A 432 19.76 12.95 1.70
N ALA A 433 20.07 13.41 2.91
CA ALA A 433 21.02 12.74 3.79
C ALA A 433 20.33 11.95 4.90
N TYR A 434 20.94 10.82 5.21
CA TYR A 434 20.58 9.94 6.30
C TYR A 434 21.77 9.80 7.24
N TRP A 435 21.51 9.92 8.54
CA TRP A 435 22.54 9.88 9.57
C TRP A 435 22.60 8.50 10.22
N SER A 436 23.81 8.02 10.48
CA SER A 436 24.02 6.73 11.14
C SER A 436 25.12 6.83 12.20
N GLU A 437 24.87 6.25 13.37
CA GLU A 437 25.90 5.98 14.39
C GLU A 437 26.70 4.70 14.06
N ASN A 438 26.23 3.90 13.10
CA ASN A 438 26.91 2.72 12.59
C ASN A 438 27.14 2.88 11.08
N TYR A 439 27.95 3.87 10.72
CA TYR A 439 28.19 4.26 9.33
C TYR A 439 28.71 3.11 8.46
N GLN A 440 29.71 2.34 8.96
CA GLN A 440 30.34 1.30 8.15
C GLN A 440 29.36 0.18 7.76
N ASP A 441 28.51 -0.26 8.70
CA ASP A 441 27.46 -1.23 8.41
C ASP A 441 26.48 -0.69 7.37
N LEU A 442 26.05 0.57 7.50
CA LEU A 442 25.15 1.18 6.53
C LEU A 442 25.78 1.29 5.14
N TYR A 443 27.05 1.70 5.07
CA TYR A 443 27.84 1.79 3.84
C TYR A 443 27.95 0.44 3.14
N ASP A 444 28.38 -0.60 3.86
CA ASP A 444 28.56 -1.95 3.30
C ASP A 444 27.23 -2.53 2.79
N ARG A 445 26.13 -2.32 3.53
CA ARG A 445 24.79 -2.75 3.10
C ARG A 445 24.30 -1.99 1.87
N ALA A 446 24.59 -0.70 1.76
CA ALA A 446 24.22 0.09 0.59
C ALA A 446 24.95 -0.43 -0.67
N LEU A 447 26.25 -0.71 -0.58
CA LEU A 447 26.99 -1.33 -1.68
C LEU A 447 26.45 -2.71 -2.04
N ALA A 448 26.14 -3.54 -1.04
CA ALA A 448 25.52 -4.85 -1.26
C ALA A 448 24.14 -4.77 -1.92
N ALA A 449 23.41 -3.66 -1.70
CA ALA A 449 22.13 -3.37 -2.35
C ALA A 449 22.26 -2.81 -3.77
N GLY A 450 23.48 -2.65 -4.29
CA GLY A 450 23.75 -2.22 -5.67
C GLY A 450 23.93 -0.71 -5.86
N PHE A 451 24.00 0.07 -4.78
CA PHE A 451 24.36 1.49 -4.88
C PHE A 451 25.83 1.65 -5.29
N THR A 452 26.12 2.73 -6.01
CA THR A 452 27.50 3.09 -6.41
C THR A 452 27.90 4.40 -5.74
N VAL A 453 29.12 4.49 -5.22
CA VAL A 453 29.63 5.72 -4.60
C VAL A 453 30.08 6.69 -5.68
N GLY A 454 29.44 7.86 -5.73
CA GLY A 454 29.76 8.96 -6.65
C GLY A 454 30.80 9.92 -6.08
N GLN A 455 30.74 10.23 -4.79
CA GLN A 455 31.80 10.93 -4.06
C GLN A 455 31.76 10.55 -2.57
N GLU A 456 32.89 10.65 -1.89
CA GLU A 456 33.00 10.39 -0.45
C GLU A 456 34.17 11.15 0.15
N GLY A 457 34.16 11.34 1.45
CA GLY A 457 35.23 12.00 2.16
C GLY A 457 34.92 12.13 3.64
N ARG A 458 35.63 13.03 4.30
CA ARG A 458 35.50 13.24 5.74
C ARG A 458 35.58 14.71 6.11
N ILE A 459 34.66 15.16 6.96
CA ILE A 459 34.70 16.49 7.58
C ILE A 459 35.05 16.30 9.06
N GLY A 460 36.14 16.93 9.50
CA GLY A 460 36.71 16.72 10.82
C GLY A 460 37.30 15.33 11.06
N ASP A 461 37.58 14.99 12.32
CA ASP A 461 38.30 13.75 12.65
C ASP A 461 37.48 12.48 12.38
N ASP A 462 36.15 12.51 12.61
CA ASP A 462 35.29 11.32 12.53
C ASP A 462 34.08 11.46 11.57
N GLY A 463 33.86 12.64 10.96
CA GLY A 463 32.65 12.93 10.17
C GLY A 463 32.68 12.42 8.73
N ARG A 464 32.73 11.10 8.53
CA ARG A 464 32.67 10.47 7.20
C ARG A 464 31.34 10.70 6.50
N PHE A 465 31.36 10.79 5.18
CA PHE A 465 30.16 10.84 4.36
C PHE A 465 30.39 10.15 3.01
N ALA A 466 29.32 9.63 2.41
CA ALA A 466 29.33 9.08 1.06
C ALA A 466 28.03 9.39 0.31
N TYR A 467 28.16 9.72 -0.97
CA TYR A 467 27.06 10.06 -1.88
C TYR A 467 26.86 8.89 -2.82
N LEU A 468 25.67 8.31 -2.76
CA LEU A 468 25.28 7.11 -3.48
C LEU A 468 24.47 7.48 -4.73
N GLU A 469 24.99 7.13 -5.90
CA GLU A 469 24.28 7.29 -7.17
C GLU A 469 23.06 6.36 -7.22
N THR A 470 21.90 6.92 -7.55
CA THR A 470 20.62 6.19 -7.57
C THR A 470 20.22 5.72 -8.98
N GLY A 471 20.99 6.05 -10.03
CA GLY A 471 20.81 5.57 -11.41
C GLY A 471 19.56 6.05 -12.16
N HIS A 472 18.58 6.66 -11.49
CA HIS A 472 17.25 6.96 -12.06
C HIS A 472 17.01 8.45 -12.37
N HIS A 473 17.78 9.37 -11.78
CA HIS A 473 17.64 10.82 -12.03
C HIS A 473 18.99 11.54 -11.91
N PRO A 474 19.38 12.44 -12.84
CA PRO A 474 20.66 13.14 -12.83
C PRO A 474 20.74 14.30 -11.80
N GLY A 475 20.20 14.14 -10.58
CA GLY A 475 20.24 15.27 -9.64
C GLY A 475 19.70 15.10 -8.23
N THR A 476 19.21 13.92 -7.83
CA THR A 476 18.92 13.67 -6.41
C THR A 476 19.58 12.37 -5.98
N VAL A 477 20.67 12.50 -5.23
CA VAL A 477 21.45 11.38 -4.71
C VAL A 477 21.20 11.18 -3.22
N ILE A 478 21.55 9.99 -2.71
CA ILE A 478 21.45 9.69 -1.28
C ILE A 478 22.79 10.00 -0.64
N GLU A 479 22.82 10.83 0.38
CA GLU A 479 23.98 10.93 1.27
C GLU A 479 23.77 10.01 2.48
N ILE A 480 24.81 9.28 2.87
CA ILE A 480 24.95 8.73 4.22
C ILE A 480 26.05 9.48 4.95
N SER A 481 25.77 9.93 6.17
CA SER A 481 26.68 10.74 6.98
C SER A 481 26.89 10.07 8.35
N ASP A 482 28.14 9.94 8.75
CA ASP A 482 28.53 9.53 10.11
C ASP A 482 28.25 10.70 11.06
N VAL A 483 27.50 10.41 12.11
CA VAL A 483 27.17 11.37 13.18
C VAL A 483 27.72 10.93 14.54
N GLY A 484 28.71 10.03 14.57
CA GLY A 484 29.45 9.74 15.78
C GLY A 484 30.19 10.96 16.34
N GLY A 485 30.31 11.03 17.68
CA GLY A 485 31.21 11.96 18.35
C GLY A 485 30.76 13.43 18.39
N SER A 486 31.70 14.34 18.14
CA SER A 486 31.56 15.79 18.34
C SER A 486 30.66 16.49 17.30
N LYS A 487 30.54 15.91 16.10
CA LYS A 487 29.68 16.41 15.00
C LYS A 487 28.20 16.44 15.39
N LYS A 488 27.72 15.43 16.14
CA LYS A 488 26.35 15.39 16.65
C LYS A 488 26.03 16.58 17.56
N LEU A 489 26.96 16.93 18.44
CA LEU A 489 26.78 18.04 19.38
C LEU A 489 26.61 19.38 18.65
N VAL A 490 27.39 19.61 17.58
CA VAL A 490 27.27 20.81 16.75
C VAL A 490 25.91 20.87 16.05
N PHE A 491 25.44 19.76 15.46
CA PHE A 491 24.13 19.71 14.80
C PHE A 491 22.96 19.88 15.78
N ASP A 492 23.05 19.30 16.98
CA ASP A 492 22.06 19.49 18.03
C ASP A 492 21.97 20.97 18.46
N LEU A 493 23.10 21.69 18.49
CA LEU A 493 23.14 23.12 18.81
C LEU A 493 22.56 24.00 17.71
N ILE A 494 22.88 23.73 16.44
CA ILE A 494 22.27 24.42 15.29
C ILE A 494 20.75 24.24 15.32
N ARG A 495 20.28 23.02 15.57
CA ARG A 495 18.84 22.73 15.72
C ARG A 495 18.21 23.51 16.87
N ALA A 496 18.87 23.55 18.03
CA ALA A 496 18.39 24.30 19.19
C ALA A 496 18.29 25.81 18.89
N ALA A 497 19.26 26.36 18.15
CA ALA A 497 19.26 27.77 17.73
C ALA A 497 18.08 28.10 16.81
N ALA A 498 17.73 27.18 15.89
CA ALA A 498 16.63 27.37 14.96
C ALA A 498 15.23 27.25 15.60
N ALA A 499 15.08 26.42 16.65
CA ALA A 499 13.77 26.08 17.22
C ALA A 499 12.95 27.27 17.71
N HIS A 500 13.62 28.35 18.14
CA HIS A 500 12.98 29.56 18.69
C HIS A 500 13.53 30.85 18.07
N TRP A 501 14.11 30.74 16.87
CA TRP A 501 14.72 31.88 16.21
C TRP A 501 13.69 32.97 15.87
N ASP A 502 14.00 34.21 16.25
CA ASP A 502 13.09 35.36 16.13
C ASP A 502 13.37 36.26 14.92
N GLY A 503 14.31 35.86 14.06
CA GLY A 503 14.76 36.64 12.91
C GLY A 503 16.01 37.50 13.15
N SER A 504 16.49 37.60 14.40
CA SER A 504 17.70 38.36 14.73
C SER A 504 18.98 37.63 14.34
N HIS A 505 20.04 38.34 13.96
CA HIS A 505 21.33 37.73 13.59
C HIS A 505 21.21 36.56 12.58
N PRO A 506 20.62 36.80 11.38
CA PRO A 506 20.19 35.73 10.47
C PRO A 506 21.32 34.88 9.88
N VAL A 507 22.56 35.38 9.91
CA VAL A 507 23.73 34.65 9.43
C VAL A 507 24.86 34.81 10.43
N GLN A 508 25.33 33.71 11.01
CA GLN A 508 26.58 33.62 11.76
C GLN A 508 27.68 33.10 10.84
N ARG A 509 28.79 33.83 10.73
CA ARG A 509 29.98 33.31 10.06
C ARG A 509 30.81 32.56 11.08
N VAL A 510 31.13 31.31 10.79
CA VAL A 510 31.84 30.41 11.71
C VAL A 510 32.99 29.73 10.98
N ASP A 511 34.05 29.40 11.71
CA ASP A 511 35.22 28.73 11.14
C ASP A 511 34.85 27.32 10.66
N ALA A 512 35.47 26.83 9.59
CA ALA A 512 35.28 25.46 9.11
C ALA A 512 35.63 24.41 10.19
N ALA A 513 36.56 24.73 11.09
CA ALA A 513 36.91 23.93 12.26
C ALA A 513 35.74 23.75 13.25
N LEU A 514 34.63 24.48 13.09
CA LEU A 514 33.43 24.32 13.90
C LEU A 514 32.87 22.90 13.79
N ILE A 515 32.89 22.29 12.60
CA ILE A 515 32.33 20.95 12.37
C ILE A 515 33.17 19.85 13.04
N ASP A 516 34.44 20.12 13.30
CA ASP A 516 35.35 19.20 13.99
C ASP A 516 34.96 19.03 15.48
N GLY A 517 34.16 19.97 16.02
CA GLY A 517 33.55 19.90 17.35
C GLY A 517 34.55 19.81 18.51
N GLY A 518 35.78 20.27 18.30
CA GLY A 518 36.79 20.41 19.34
C GLY A 518 36.40 21.48 20.40
N PRO A 519 37.08 21.52 21.56
CA PRO A 519 36.74 22.45 22.65
C PRO A 519 36.75 23.94 22.25
N SER A 520 37.59 24.32 21.29
CA SER A 520 37.66 25.70 20.76
C SER A 520 36.46 26.05 19.89
N ALA A 521 36.05 25.13 19.01
CA ALA A 521 34.85 25.26 18.16
C ALA A 521 33.58 25.43 19.00
N MET A 522 33.48 24.68 20.10
CA MET A 522 32.32 24.76 20.99
C MET A 522 32.22 26.10 21.72
N ALA A 523 33.36 26.71 22.07
CA ALA A 523 33.40 28.03 22.68
C ALA A 523 33.00 29.13 21.69
N GLU A 524 33.49 29.07 20.44
CA GLU A 524 33.11 30.00 19.36
C GLU A 524 31.62 29.90 19.00
N LEU A 525 31.05 28.70 19.01
CA LEU A 525 29.62 28.50 18.75
C LEU A 525 28.76 29.09 19.86
N MET A 526 29.12 28.86 21.12
CA MET A 526 28.42 29.45 22.26
C MET A 526 28.49 30.98 22.23
N GLU A 527 29.64 31.55 21.85
CA GLU A 527 29.79 32.99 21.68
C GLU A 527 28.94 33.54 20.51
N ALA A 528 28.83 32.79 19.40
CA ALA A 528 28.01 33.16 18.25
C ALA A 528 26.49 33.06 18.52
N LEU A 529 26.08 32.22 19.47
CA LEU A 529 24.69 32.01 19.87
C LEU A 529 24.18 32.99 20.93
N GLY A 530 25.08 33.70 21.63
CA GLY A 530 24.75 34.66 22.68
C GLY A 530 24.59 34.02 24.05
#